data_AF-A3JU26-F1
#
_entry.id   AF-A3JU26-F1
#
_cell.length_a   1.000
_cell.length_b   1.000
_cell.length_c   1.000
_cell.angle_alpha   90.00
_cell.angle_beta   90.00
_cell.angle_gamma   90.00
#
_symmetry.space_group_name_H-M   'P 1'
#
loop_
_entity.id
_entity.type
_entity.pdbx_description
1 polymer ?
#
loop_
_entity_poly.entity_id
_entity_poly.type
_entity_poly.pdbx_seq_one_letter_code
_entity_poly.pdbx_strand_id
1 'polypeptide(L)'
;MDQTTDKAYGARQALRNSAGLPLTVLSKVFTRMRLLSKYAGAEDIMLATSLFDRTPTRMRKSILGVLIVTVLLATVAIFVASNRYFTRQETQTTSSQMAFYLRELNDVLGQHQHLPFVLARNPLYFDDPNPKDAFAEINAQLYELTQDAGLEAIYAMDANGFVLAASNAGQPNSFLGQNYNFRPYFQEALAGNRSDYFAIGATSGRPGYFVAEPATWASGTQRSTQQGVIAIKLDVSELQRSWESDSEVVVAVNDDGIVVLASNPAWLYRPLGDLPSATRERILDSRQFGDVLPATENATLPALILPLVVSSAEIWDPSRTIPVTAQF
;
A
#
# COMPACT_ATOMS: atom_id res chain seq x y z
N MET A 1 19.37 7.44 -23.08
CA MET A 1 19.89 8.72 -23.62
C MET A 1 18.69 9.55 -24.01
N ASP A 2 18.42 10.73 -23.47
CA ASP A 2 19.11 11.50 -22.45
C ASP A 2 18.06 12.53 -21.99
N GLN A 3 17.40 12.23 -20.86
CA GLN A 3 16.40 13.12 -20.23
C GLN A 3 17.06 14.27 -19.45
N THR A 4 18.35 14.55 -19.66
CA THR A 4 19.04 15.66 -19.00
C THR A 4 18.80 17.02 -19.66
N THR A 5 18.16 17.07 -20.84
CA THR A 5 17.83 18.34 -21.51
C THR A 5 16.46 18.94 -21.17
N ASP A 6 15.56 18.20 -20.52
CA ASP A 6 14.20 18.73 -20.23
C ASP A 6 14.08 19.34 -18.82
N LYS A 7 14.89 18.87 -17.86
CA LYS A 7 14.96 19.47 -16.51
C LYS A 7 15.61 20.86 -16.50
N ALA A 8 16.36 21.23 -17.55
CA ALA A 8 16.97 22.54 -17.68
C ALA A 8 16.00 23.63 -18.16
N TYR A 9 14.87 23.26 -18.80
CA TYR A 9 13.88 24.22 -19.30
C TYR A 9 12.83 24.58 -18.23
N GLY A 10 12.36 23.59 -17.44
CA GLY A 10 11.42 23.83 -16.34
C GLY A 10 12.02 24.62 -15.16
N ALA A 11 13.29 24.37 -14.80
CA ALA A 11 13.94 25.07 -13.69
C ALA A 11 14.22 26.55 -13.99
N ARG A 12 14.45 26.92 -15.26
CA ARG A 12 14.59 28.32 -15.68
C ARG A 12 13.24 29.05 -15.74
N GLN A 13 12.13 28.34 -15.89
CA GLN A 13 10.79 28.93 -15.94
C GLN A 13 10.19 29.15 -14.53
N ALA A 14 10.51 28.27 -13.56
CA ALA A 14 10.13 28.46 -12.15
C ALA A 14 10.91 29.60 -11.47
N LEU A 15 12.20 29.80 -11.81
CA LEU A 15 13.00 30.92 -11.32
C LEU A 15 12.63 32.27 -11.97
N ARG A 16 11.91 32.27 -13.11
CA ARG A 16 11.42 33.50 -13.75
C ARG A 16 10.08 33.99 -13.17
N ASN A 17 9.30 33.10 -12.55
CA ASN A 17 8.01 33.44 -11.94
C ASN A 17 8.09 33.74 -10.43
N SER A 18 9.19 33.39 -9.74
CA SER A 18 9.39 33.73 -8.32
C SER A 18 10.07 35.08 -8.08
N ALA A 19 10.60 35.74 -9.12
CA ALA A 19 11.20 37.07 -9.03
C ALA A 19 10.21 38.23 -9.27
N GLY A 20 8.90 37.95 -9.33
CA GLY A 20 7.89 38.90 -9.81
C GLY A 20 7.12 39.69 -8.75
N LEU A 21 7.29 39.42 -7.45
CA LEU A 21 6.44 40.04 -6.41
C LEU A 21 7.25 40.41 -5.16
N PRO A 22 8.01 41.53 -5.23
CA PRO A 22 7.70 42.63 -4.30
C PRO A 22 7.82 44.03 -4.96
N LEU A 23 8.21 44.12 -6.24
CA LEU A 23 8.43 45.41 -6.92
C LEU A 23 7.13 46.13 -7.29
N THR A 24 6.03 45.41 -7.56
CA THR A 24 4.72 46.02 -7.84
C THR A 24 4.06 46.57 -6.57
N VAL A 25 4.26 45.92 -5.42
CA VAL A 25 3.80 46.42 -4.11
C VAL A 25 4.63 47.62 -3.69
N LEU A 26 5.97 47.56 -3.83
CA LEU A 26 6.85 48.70 -3.60
C LEU A 26 6.53 49.88 -4.53
N SER A 27 6.29 49.64 -5.83
CA SER A 27 5.92 50.74 -6.75
C SER A 27 4.55 51.33 -6.44
N LYS A 28 3.56 50.52 -6.01
CA LYS A 28 2.24 51.03 -5.60
C LYS A 28 2.33 51.79 -4.28
N VAL A 29 3.16 51.36 -3.33
CA VAL A 29 3.45 52.09 -2.08
C VAL A 29 4.17 53.42 -2.38
N PHE A 30 5.19 53.41 -3.24
CA PHE A 30 5.88 54.63 -3.67
C PHE A 30 4.97 55.57 -4.46
N THR A 31 4.08 55.04 -5.31
CA THR A 31 3.13 55.85 -6.09
C THR A 31 2.05 56.45 -5.19
N ARG A 32 1.58 55.73 -4.17
CA ARG A 32 0.65 56.27 -3.15
C ARG A 32 1.35 57.28 -2.23
N MET A 33 2.61 57.07 -1.87
CA MET A 33 3.43 58.07 -1.17
C MET A 33 3.65 59.34 -2.00
N ARG A 34 3.85 59.21 -3.32
CA ARG A 34 4.01 60.34 -4.25
C ARG A 34 2.69 61.07 -4.56
N LEU A 35 1.55 60.40 -4.36
CA LEU A 35 0.21 61.00 -4.40
C LEU A 35 -0.13 61.70 -3.08
N LEU A 36 0.25 61.13 -1.93
CA LEU A 36 0.11 61.77 -0.62
C LEU A 36 1.04 62.98 -0.47
N SER A 37 2.22 62.97 -1.12
CA SER A 37 3.10 64.15 -1.19
C SER A 37 2.55 65.28 -2.08
N LYS A 38 1.46 65.04 -2.82
CA LYS A 38 0.77 66.05 -3.64
C LYS A 38 -0.34 66.76 -2.85
N TYR A 39 -0.74 66.22 -1.69
CA TYR A 39 -1.78 66.76 -0.81
C TYR A 39 -1.26 67.18 0.58
N ALA A 40 -0.07 66.71 0.98
CA ALA A 40 0.65 67.29 2.10
C ALA A 40 1.28 68.61 1.65
N GLY A 41 0.92 69.72 2.30
CA GLY A 41 1.52 71.02 2.02
C GLY A 41 3.04 70.92 2.12
N ALA A 42 3.77 71.71 1.34
CA ALA A 42 5.23 71.72 1.36
C ALA A 42 5.81 71.91 2.79
N GLU A 43 5.04 72.54 3.68
CA GLU A 43 5.37 72.73 5.09
C GLU A 43 5.32 71.42 5.91
N ASP A 44 4.41 70.49 5.62
CA ASP A 44 4.27 69.21 6.36
C ASP A 44 5.37 68.20 5.99
N ILE A 45 5.76 68.18 4.71
CA ILE A 45 6.88 67.35 4.24
C ILE A 45 8.20 67.91 4.78
N MET A 46 8.36 69.24 4.82
CA MET A 46 9.54 69.89 5.38
C MET A 46 9.62 69.73 6.91
N LEU A 47 8.49 69.67 7.62
CA LEU A 47 8.40 69.29 9.04
C LEU A 47 8.79 67.83 9.28
N ALA A 48 8.27 66.88 8.51
CA ALA A 48 8.61 65.47 8.64
C ALA A 48 10.10 65.20 8.33
N THR A 49 10.66 65.90 7.34
CA THR A 49 12.08 65.77 6.95
C THR A 49 13.01 66.45 7.96
N SER A 50 12.62 67.62 8.50
CA SER A 50 13.42 68.34 9.51
C SER A 50 13.37 67.71 10.91
N LEU A 51 12.27 67.03 11.27
CA LEU A 51 12.21 66.19 12.48
C LEU A 51 13.12 64.96 12.34
N PHE A 52 13.28 64.41 11.13
CA PHE A 52 14.22 63.33 10.87
C PHE A 52 15.68 63.82 10.95
N ASP A 53 16.01 65.03 10.47
CA ASP A 53 17.35 65.64 10.50
C ASP A 53 17.83 66.13 11.87
N ARG A 54 16.93 66.28 12.84
CA ARG A 54 17.30 66.64 14.22
C ARG A 54 17.60 65.45 15.13
N THR A 55 17.53 64.22 14.62
CA THR A 55 17.89 63.04 15.42
C THR A 55 19.40 62.76 15.34
N PRO A 56 20.12 62.67 16.48
CA PRO A 56 21.56 62.44 16.47
C PRO A 56 21.88 61.16 15.70
N THR A 57 22.97 61.15 14.91
CA THR A 57 23.33 60.07 13.96
C THR A 57 23.38 58.66 14.57
N ARG A 58 23.56 58.54 15.89
CA ARG A 58 23.42 57.29 16.64
C ARG A 58 21.98 56.76 16.69
N MET A 59 20.98 57.61 16.88
CA MET A 59 19.55 57.25 16.88
C MET A 59 19.09 56.72 15.51
N ARG A 60 19.59 57.30 14.40
CA ARG A 60 19.29 56.84 13.04
C ARG A 60 19.80 55.41 12.77
N LYS A 61 21.02 55.10 13.24
CA LYS A 61 21.59 53.74 13.13
C LYS A 61 20.81 52.73 13.99
N SER A 62 20.36 53.13 15.18
CA SER A 62 19.53 52.27 16.03
C SER A 62 18.15 52.01 15.43
N ILE A 63 17.48 53.02 14.86
CA ILE A 63 16.18 52.84 14.21
C ILE A 63 16.30 51.93 12.98
N LEU A 64 17.34 52.13 12.15
CA LEU A 64 17.58 51.28 10.99
C LEU A 64 17.92 49.84 11.40
N GLY A 65 18.71 49.66 12.47
CA GLY A 65 19.03 48.35 13.03
C GLY A 65 17.80 47.60 13.52
N VAL A 66 16.90 48.28 14.24
CA VAL A 66 15.62 47.70 14.68
C VAL A 66 14.78 47.27 13.49
N LEU A 67 14.67 48.11 12.46
CA LEU A 67 13.85 47.82 11.28
C LEU A 67 14.38 46.60 10.50
N ILE A 68 15.71 46.50 10.33
CA ILE A 68 16.35 45.33 9.71
C ILE A 68 16.09 44.06 10.52
N VAL A 69 16.23 44.13 11.85
CA VAL A 69 15.97 42.98 12.73
C VAL A 69 14.50 42.55 12.66
N THR A 70 13.55 43.49 12.63
CA THR A 70 12.13 43.16 12.50
C THR A 70 11.81 42.47 11.18
N VAL A 71 12.37 42.95 10.07
CA VAL A 71 12.19 42.32 8.75
C VAL A 71 12.81 40.92 8.72
N LEU A 72 14.00 40.75 9.32
CA LEU A 72 14.67 39.45 9.40
C LEU A 72 13.84 38.45 10.23
N LEU A 73 13.35 38.87 11.39
CA LEU A 73 12.49 38.06 12.26
C LEU A 73 11.17 37.69 11.58
N ALA A 74 10.52 38.64 10.88
CA ALA A 74 9.32 38.36 10.11
C ALA A 74 9.58 37.35 8.98
N THR A 75 10.72 37.47 8.29
CA THR A 75 11.11 36.53 7.22
C THR A 75 11.34 35.13 7.77
N VAL A 76 12.05 35.01 8.90
CA VAL A 76 12.27 33.71 9.58
C VAL A 76 10.94 33.13 10.06
N ALA A 77 10.05 33.94 10.65
CA ALA A 77 8.75 33.49 11.11
C ALA A 77 7.88 32.98 9.94
N ILE A 78 7.85 33.70 8.82
CA ILE A 78 7.13 33.27 7.60
C ILE A 78 7.75 31.99 7.04
N PHE A 79 9.08 31.87 7.00
CA PHE A 79 9.77 30.66 6.53
C PHE A 79 9.44 29.45 7.41
N VAL A 80 9.50 29.60 8.73
CA VAL A 80 9.16 28.52 9.68
C VAL A 80 7.67 28.15 9.61
N ALA A 81 6.78 29.13 9.51
CA ALA A 81 5.34 28.89 9.38
C ALA A 81 5.01 28.20 8.05
N SER A 82 5.64 28.64 6.96
CA SER A 82 5.54 28.03 5.63
C SER A 82 6.01 26.59 5.66
N ASN A 83 7.22 26.32 6.17
CA ASN A 83 7.76 24.98 6.27
C ASN A 83 6.85 24.07 7.11
N ARG A 84 6.34 24.55 8.26
CA ARG A 84 5.38 23.79 9.08
C ARG A 84 4.04 23.56 8.40
N TYR A 85 3.57 24.49 7.57
CA TYR A 85 2.33 24.34 6.82
C TYR A 85 2.48 23.31 5.69
N PHE A 86 3.59 23.38 4.93
CA PHE A 86 3.89 22.42 3.85
C PHE A 86 4.12 21.00 4.40
N THR A 87 4.90 20.83 5.48
CA THR A 87 5.08 19.51 6.12
C THR A 87 3.77 18.94 6.70
N ARG A 88 2.82 19.81 7.12
CA ARG A 88 1.50 19.35 7.59
C ARG A 88 0.56 18.94 6.45
N GLN A 89 0.65 19.57 5.28
CA GLN A 89 -0.12 19.13 4.12
C GLN A 89 0.37 17.77 3.60
N GLU A 90 1.69 17.58 3.54
CA GLU A 90 2.31 16.35 3.04
C GLU A 90 1.95 15.11 3.89
N THR A 91 1.84 15.28 5.22
CA THR A 91 1.46 14.19 6.14
C THR A 91 -0.05 13.85 6.10
N GLN A 92 -0.92 14.82 5.83
CA GLN A 92 -2.37 14.59 5.74
C GLN A 92 -2.77 13.89 4.44
N THR A 93 -2.15 14.26 3.30
CA THR A 93 -2.43 13.63 2.01
C THR A 93 -1.96 12.17 1.98
N THR A 94 -0.75 11.89 2.47
CA THR A 94 -0.19 10.53 2.56
C THR A 94 -1.08 9.59 3.39
N SER A 95 -1.66 10.09 4.47
CA SER A 95 -2.56 9.30 5.34
C SER A 95 -3.87 8.93 4.64
N SER A 96 -4.41 9.83 3.81
CA SER A 96 -5.63 9.57 3.04
C SER A 96 -5.41 8.58 1.88
N GLN A 97 -4.25 8.63 1.24
CA GLN A 97 -3.86 7.70 0.17
C GLN A 97 -3.57 6.30 0.72
N MET A 98 -2.85 6.20 1.83
CA MET A 98 -2.62 4.91 2.51
C MET A 98 -3.95 4.25 2.91
N ALA A 99 -4.89 5.03 3.45
CA ALA A 99 -6.23 4.54 3.79
C ALA A 99 -7.04 4.08 2.56
N PHE A 100 -6.77 4.64 1.37
CA PHE A 100 -7.38 4.20 0.12
C PHE A 100 -6.83 2.83 -0.30
N TYR A 101 -5.50 2.66 -0.41
CA TYR A 101 -4.90 1.37 -0.79
C TYR A 101 -5.20 0.26 0.20
N LEU A 102 -5.20 0.58 1.51
CA LEU A 102 -5.63 -0.34 2.56
C LEU A 102 -7.06 -0.82 2.35
N ARG A 103 -7.96 0.11 2.00
CA ARG A 103 -9.36 -0.23 1.74
C ARG A 103 -9.50 -1.06 0.49
N GLU A 104 -8.83 -0.69 -0.61
CA GLU A 104 -8.85 -1.46 -1.86
C GLU A 104 -8.36 -2.90 -1.65
N LEU A 105 -7.23 -3.06 -0.93
CA LEU A 105 -6.71 -4.37 -0.54
C LEU A 105 -7.72 -5.12 0.34
N ASN A 106 -8.28 -4.47 1.34
CA ASN A 106 -9.25 -5.10 2.24
C ASN A 106 -10.57 -5.45 1.55
N ASP A 107 -11.00 -4.68 0.55
CA ASP A 107 -12.20 -4.98 -0.21
C ASP A 107 -11.99 -6.23 -1.08
N VAL A 108 -10.84 -6.32 -1.77
CA VAL A 108 -10.48 -7.51 -2.56
C VAL A 108 -10.29 -8.74 -1.67
N LEU A 109 -9.58 -8.60 -0.55
CA LEU A 109 -9.28 -9.73 0.32
C LEU A 109 -10.48 -10.10 1.19
N GLY A 110 -11.18 -9.13 1.75
CA GLY A 110 -12.20 -9.31 2.80
C GLY A 110 -13.52 -9.89 2.31
N GLN A 111 -13.89 -9.65 1.05
CA GLN A 111 -15.20 -10.03 0.51
C GLN A 111 -15.48 -11.54 0.54
N HIS A 112 -14.44 -12.39 0.56
CA HIS A 112 -14.58 -13.84 0.39
C HIS A 112 -13.99 -14.70 1.51
N GLN A 113 -13.44 -14.09 2.56
CA GLN A 113 -12.68 -14.81 3.60
C GLN A 113 -13.52 -15.75 4.47
N HIS A 114 -14.84 -15.54 4.55
CA HIS A 114 -15.73 -16.39 5.33
C HIS A 114 -16.20 -17.64 4.56
N LEU A 115 -16.01 -17.67 3.24
CA LEU A 115 -16.52 -18.75 2.42
C LEU A 115 -15.90 -20.11 2.78
N PRO A 116 -14.56 -20.24 2.95
CA PRO A 116 -13.95 -21.51 3.35
C PRO A 116 -14.51 -22.02 4.67
N PHE A 117 -14.77 -21.13 5.64
CA PHE A 117 -15.30 -21.49 6.95
C PHE A 117 -16.72 -22.06 6.86
N VAL A 118 -17.58 -21.45 6.02
CA VAL A 118 -18.95 -21.93 5.79
C VAL A 118 -18.93 -23.26 5.05
N LEU A 119 -18.08 -23.39 4.02
CA LEU A 119 -17.95 -24.61 3.23
C LEU A 119 -17.38 -25.78 4.04
N ALA A 120 -16.38 -25.53 4.88
CA ALA A 120 -15.74 -26.54 5.73
C ALA A 120 -16.69 -27.16 6.77
N ARG A 121 -17.81 -26.49 7.05
CA ARG A 121 -18.86 -26.95 7.98
C ARG A 121 -20.09 -27.51 7.27
N ASN A 122 -20.11 -27.51 5.95
CA ASN A 122 -21.25 -27.99 5.18
C ASN A 122 -21.13 -29.50 4.92
N PRO A 123 -22.06 -30.33 5.44
CA PRO A 123 -22.03 -31.78 5.27
C PRO A 123 -22.18 -32.24 3.80
N LEU A 124 -22.69 -31.37 2.92
CA LEU A 124 -22.91 -31.64 1.49
C LEU A 124 -21.64 -32.08 0.75
N TYR A 125 -20.47 -31.59 1.17
CA TYR A 125 -19.22 -31.81 0.44
C TYR A 125 -18.54 -33.13 0.78
N PHE A 126 -18.97 -33.82 1.84
CA PHE A 126 -18.09 -34.83 2.42
C PHE A 126 -18.75 -35.99 3.20
N ASP A 127 -20.08 -36.02 3.36
CA ASP A 127 -20.77 -37.12 4.06
C ASP A 127 -21.26 -38.25 3.11
N ASP A 128 -20.87 -38.24 1.82
CA ASP A 128 -21.31 -39.26 0.86
C ASP A 128 -20.53 -40.59 0.99
N PRO A 129 -21.22 -41.73 1.20
CA PRO A 129 -20.59 -43.05 1.32
C PRO A 129 -19.92 -43.57 0.03
N ASN A 130 -20.12 -42.96 -1.14
CA ASN A 130 -19.42 -43.30 -2.38
C ASN A 130 -18.74 -42.07 -3.01
N PRO A 131 -17.53 -41.70 -2.55
CA PRO A 131 -16.90 -40.41 -2.86
C PRO A 131 -16.71 -40.15 -4.36
N LYS A 132 -16.47 -41.20 -5.15
CA LYS A 132 -16.12 -41.07 -6.57
C LYS A 132 -17.25 -40.46 -7.43
N ASP A 133 -18.50 -40.78 -7.12
CA ASP A 133 -19.65 -40.25 -7.87
C ASP A 133 -20.08 -38.87 -7.33
N ALA A 134 -19.92 -38.65 -6.03
CA ALA A 134 -20.23 -37.39 -5.35
C ALA A 134 -19.31 -36.22 -5.79
N PHE A 135 -18.03 -36.49 -6.07
CA PHE A 135 -17.09 -35.42 -6.44
C PHE A 135 -17.43 -34.72 -7.75
N ALA A 136 -18.13 -35.38 -8.69
CA ALA A 136 -18.55 -34.72 -9.93
C ALA A 136 -19.59 -33.62 -9.67
N GLU A 137 -20.57 -33.91 -8.80
CA GLU A 137 -21.59 -32.93 -8.39
C GLU A 137 -20.96 -31.80 -7.56
N ILE A 138 -20.06 -32.15 -6.64
CA ILE A 138 -19.33 -31.16 -5.82
C ILE A 138 -18.51 -30.23 -6.73
N ASN A 139 -17.80 -30.76 -7.72
CA ASN A 139 -17.03 -29.92 -8.66
C ASN A 139 -17.92 -28.89 -9.36
N ALA A 140 -19.12 -29.29 -9.80
CA ALA A 140 -20.08 -28.38 -10.44
C ALA A 140 -20.60 -27.32 -9.48
N GLN A 141 -20.95 -27.68 -8.25
CA GLN A 141 -21.39 -26.73 -7.22
C GLN A 141 -20.29 -25.74 -6.85
N LEU A 142 -19.05 -26.22 -6.67
CA LEU A 142 -17.90 -25.36 -6.41
C LEU A 142 -17.62 -24.44 -7.60
N TYR A 143 -17.83 -24.90 -8.84
CA TYR A 143 -17.71 -24.08 -10.04
C TYR A 143 -18.71 -22.93 -10.03
N GLU A 144 -20.01 -23.21 -9.84
CA GLU A 144 -21.05 -22.18 -9.77
C GLU A 144 -20.76 -21.17 -8.67
N LEU A 145 -20.41 -21.64 -7.47
CA LEU A 145 -20.07 -20.79 -6.34
C LEU A 145 -18.84 -19.91 -6.61
N THR A 146 -17.86 -20.43 -7.34
CA THR A 146 -16.67 -19.66 -7.74
C THR A 146 -17.05 -18.53 -8.70
N GLN A 147 -18.00 -18.76 -9.63
CA GLN A 147 -18.48 -17.72 -10.54
C GLN A 147 -19.27 -16.62 -9.78
N ASP A 148 -20.18 -17.02 -8.90
CA ASP A 148 -21.01 -16.09 -8.13
C ASP A 148 -20.19 -15.27 -7.13
N ALA A 149 -19.16 -15.89 -6.55
CA ALA A 149 -18.26 -15.24 -5.60
C ALA A 149 -17.07 -14.53 -6.27
N GLY A 150 -16.90 -14.55 -7.59
CA GLY A 150 -15.77 -13.90 -8.25
C GLY A 150 -14.39 -14.43 -7.80
N LEU A 151 -14.31 -15.71 -7.42
CA LEU A 151 -13.08 -16.34 -6.97
C LEU A 151 -12.29 -16.94 -8.16
N GLU A 152 -10.98 -17.14 -8.00
CA GLU A 152 -10.21 -17.88 -9.00
C GLU A 152 -10.46 -19.39 -8.90
N ALA A 153 -10.50 -19.91 -7.68
CA ALA A 153 -10.81 -21.31 -7.42
C ALA A 153 -11.28 -21.54 -5.98
N ILE A 154 -12.20 -22.48 -5.81
CA ILE A 154 -12.52 -23.16 -4.56
C ILE A 154 -12.15 -24.64 -4.70
N TYR A 155 -11.55 -25.25 -3.68
CA TYR A 155 -11.14 -26.67 -3.72
C TYR A 155 -11.02 -27.28 -2.33
N ALA A 156 -11.15 -28.61 -2.27
CA ALA A 156 -11.13 -29.43 -1.07
C ALA A 156 -9.96 -30.42 -1.11
N MET A 157 -9.24 -30.56 0.00
CA MET A 157 -8.08 -31.44 0.13
C MET A 157 -8.23 -32.45 1.27
N ASP A 158 -7.69 -33.65 1.07
CA ASP A 158 -7.53 -34.67 2.12
C ASP A 158 -6.43 -34.32 3.13
N ALA A 159 -6.30 -35.10 4.20
CA ALA A 159 -5.25 -34.94 5.21
C ALA A 159 -3.82 -35.08 4.67
N ASN A 160 -3.63 -35.62 3.46
CA ASN A 160 -2.34 -35.75 2.81
C ASN A 160 -2.08 -34.63 1.78
N GLY A 161 -3.00 -33.67 1.65
CA GLY A 161 -2.91 -32.53 0.74
C GLY A 161 -3.37 -32.79 -0.68
N PHE A 162 -3.96 -33.96 -0.99
CA PHE A 162 -4.52 -34.25 -2.31
C PHE A 162 -5.87 -33.57 -2.50
N VAL A 163 -6.02 -32.86 -3.62
CA VAL A 163 -7.28 -32.22 -3.98
C VAL A 163 -8.30 -33.26 -4.45
N LEU A 164 -9.38 -33.41 -3.69
CA LEU A 164 -10.48 -34.34 -3.94
C LEU A 164 -11.58 -33.73 -4.81
N ALA A 165 -11.81 -32.43 -4.67
CA ALA A 165 -12.76 -31.67 -5.46
C ALA A 165 -12.24 -30.27 -5.73
N ALA A 166 -12.55 -29.74 -6.91
CA ALA A 166 -12.15 -28.41 -7.34
C ALA A 166 -13.17 -27.80 -8.29
N SER A 167 -13.46 -26.52 -8.07
CA SER A 167 -14.25 -25.67 -8.98
C SER A 167 -13.72 -25.66 -10.41
N ASN A 168 -12.40 -25.75 -10.61
CA ASN A 168 -11.77 -25.76 -11.93
C ASN A 168 -11.51 -27.19 -12.45
N ALA A 169 -12.20 -28.20 -11.94
CA ALA A 169 -12.09 -29.57 -12.43
C ALA A 169 -12.36 -29.65 -13.95
N GLY A 170 -11.51 -30.39 -14.66
CA GLY A 170 -11.61 -30.54 -16.12
C GLY A 170 -11.07 -29.38 -16.94
N GLN A 171 -10.60 -28.30 -16.30
CA GLN A 171 -9.92 -27.19 -16.99
C GLN A 171 -8.41 -27.48 -17.15
N PRO A 172 -7.70 -26.84 -18.10
CA PRO A 172 -6.26 -27.09 -18.33
C PRO A 172 -5.36 -26.90 -17.10
N ASN A 173 -5.74 -26.02 -16.18
CA ASN A 173 -5.05 -25.73 -14.92
C ASN A 173 -5.81 -26.29 -13.70
N SER A 174 -6.55 -27.39 -13.90
CA SER A 174 -7.35 -28.05 -12.86
C SER A 174 -6.51 -28.41 -11.64
N PHE A 175 -7.04 -28.10 -10.45
CA PHE A 175 -6.39 -28.46 -9.19
C PHE A 175 -6.71 -29.89 -8.78
N LEU A 176 -7.75 -30.50 -9.36
CA LEU A 176 -8.16 -31.87 -9.05
C LEU A 176 -6.98 -32.85 -9.15
N GLY A 177 -6.76 -33.64 -8.09
CA GLY A 177 -5.69 -34.63 -8.01
C GLY A 177 -4.29 -34.08 -7.74
N GLN A 178 -4.09 -32.75 -7.71
CA GLN A 178 -2.82 -32.15 -7.31
C GLN A 178 -2.59 -32.32 -5.81
N ASN A 179 -1.33 -32.31 -5.40
CA ASN A 179 -0.95 -32.35 -3.99
C ASN A 179 -0.33 -31.01 -3.55
N TYR A 180 -0.83 -30.45 -2.45
CA TYR A 180 -0.37 -29.18 -1.88
C TYR A 180 0.10 -29.29 -0.42
N ASN A 181 0.54 -30.47 0.02
CA ASN A 181 0.97 -30.70 1.41
C ASN A 181 2.16 -29.85 1.88
N PHE A 182 2.95 -29.36 0.92
CA PHE A 182 4.11 -28.52 1.14
C PHE A 182 3.73 -27.03 1.31
N ARG A 183 2.45 -26.68 1.13
CA ARG A 183 1.99 -25.30 1.23
C ARG A 183 1.68 -24.93 2.69
N PRO A 184 2.18 -23.78 3.19
CA PRO A 184 1.90 -23.32 4.55
C PRO A 184 0.40 -23.20 4.86
N TYR A 185 -0.42 -22.69 3.93
CA TYR A 185 -1.87 -22.60 4.17
C TYR A 185 -2.53 -23.96 4.42
N PHE A 186 -2.05 -25.01 3.76
CA PHE A 186 -2.57 -26.35 3.98
C PHE A 186 -2.11 -26.89 5.34
N GLN A 187 -0.84 -26.71 5.69
CA GLN A 187 -0.26 -27.20 6.94
C GLN A 187 -0.92 -26.57 8.16
N GLU A 188 -1.12 -25.25 8.15
CA GLU A 188 -1.80 -24.52 9.22
C GLU A 188 -3.27 -24.90 9.33
N ALA A 189 -3.99 -25.00 8.21
CA ALA A 189 -5.38 -25.47 8.17
C ALA A 189 -5.53 -26.90 8.69
N LEU A 190 -4.64 -27.80 8.30
CA LEU A 190 -4.66 -29.17 8.80
C LEU A 190 -4.36 -29.26 10.30
N ALA A 191 -3.56 -28.33 10.84
CA ALA A 191 -3.30 -28.20 12.28
C ALA A 191 -4.51 -27.63 13.06
N GLY A 192 -5.59 -27.25 12.38
CA GLY A 192 -6.82 -26.75 12.99
C GLY A 192 -6.93 -25.23 13.01
N ASN A 193 -6.02 -24.50 12.36
CA ASN A 193 -6.00 -23.05 12.34
C ASN A 193 -6.48 -22.52 10.99
N ARG A 194 -7.30 -21.48 10.96
CA ARG A 194 -7.45 -20.70 9.72
C ARG A 194 -6.07 -20.20 9.27
N SER A 195 -5.84 -20.19 7.97
CA SER A 195 -4.62 -19.64 7.40
C SER A 195 -4.90 -18.76 6.19
N ASP A 196 -4.02 -17.78 6.00
CA ASP A 196 -4.04 -16.83 4.92
C ASP A 196 -2.62 -16.72 4.35
N TYR A 197 -2.47 -16.78 3.03
CA TYR A 197 -1.15 -16.96 2.41
C TYR A 197 -1.09 -16.40 0.99
N PHE A 198 -0.12 -15.56 0.70
CA PHE A 198 0.17 -15.15 -0.67
C PHE A 198 1.14 -16.11 -1.33
N ALA A 199 0.85 -16.53 -2.58
CA ALA A 199 1.80 -17.28 -3.40
C ALA A 199 1.52 -17.16 -4.90
N ILE A 200 2.53 -17.52 -5.69
CA ILE A 200 2.35 -17.89 -7.09
C ILE A 200 1.85 -19.34 -7.12
N GLY A 201 0.66 -19.56 -7.68
CA GLY A 201 0.05 -20.88 -7.72
C GLY A 201 0.91 -21.86 -8.52
N ALA A 202 1.27 -23.00 -7.93
CA ALA A 202 2.15 -23.99 -8.55
C ALA A 202 1.57 -24.57 -9.85
N THR A 203 0.23 -24.69 -9.90
CA THR A 203 -0.49 -25.24 -11.06
C THR A 203 -0.87 -24.14 -12.05
N SER A 204 -1.29 -22.97 -11.56
CA SER A 204 -1.77 -21.87 -12.42
C SER A 204 -0.66 -20.96 -12.94
N GLY A 205 0.50 -20.91 -12.29
CA GLY A 205 1.55 -19.91 -12.56
C GLY A 205 1.20 -18.46 -12.22
N ARG A 206 -0.03 -18.20 -11.74
CA ARG A 206 -0.53 -16.86 -11.41
C ARG A 206 -0.43 -16.54 -9.92
N PRO A 207 -0.05 -15.30 -9.54
CA PRO A 207 -0.09 -14.84 -8.16
C PRO A 207 -1.53 -14.86 -7.64
N GLY A 208 -1.69 -15.14 -6.36
CA GLY A 208 -2.99 -15.14 -5.71
C GLY A 208 -2.88 -15.17 -4.20
N TYR A 209 -4.00 -14.85 -3.56
CA TYR A 209 -4.17 -14.95 -2.12
C TYR A 209 -4.97 -16.21 -1.80
N PHE A 210 -4.45 -17.03 -0.89
CA PHE A 210 -5.01 -18.30 -0.49
C PHE A 210 -5.56 -18.18 0.92
N VAL A 211 -6.80 -18.58 1.12
CA VAL A 211 -7.41 -18.71 2.45
C VAL A 211 -7.81 -20.15 2.63
N ALA A 212 -7.43 -20.75 3.76
CA ALA A 212 -7.73 -22.14 4.04
C ALA A 212 -8.24 -22.34 5.48
N GLU A 213 -9.20 -23.24 5.62
CA GLU A 213 -9.86 -23.58 6.87
C GLU A 213 -9.84 -25.10 7.09
N PRO A 214 -9.66 -25.56 8.35
CA PRO A 214 -9.84 -26.96 8.70
C PRO A 214 -11.23 -27.44 8.31
N ALA A 215 -11.28 -28.57 7.61
CA ALA A 215 -12.50 -29.28 7.29
C ALA A 215 -12.50 -30.67 7.91
N THR A 216 -13.69 -31.17 8.19
CA THR A 216 -13.88 -32.52 8.74
C THR A 216 -15.12 -33.15 8.14
N TRP A 217 -15.08 -34.47 7.96
CA TRP A 217 -16.20 -35.17 7.34
C TRP A 217 -16.41 -36.60 7.76
N ALA A 218 -17.65 -37.09 7.60
CA ALA A 218 -17.98 -38.45 7.96
C ALA A 218 -17.44 -39.44 6.92
N SER A 219 -16.65 -40.42 7.38
CA SER A 219 -16.16 -41.51 6.54
C SER A 219 -16.93 -42.79 6.81
N GLY A 220 -17.91 -43.10 5.95
CA GLY A 220 -18.63 -44.37 5.94
C GLY A 220 -19.67 -44.54 7.06
N THR A 221 -20.07 -45.79 7.32
CA THR A 221 -21.13 -46.14 8.30
C THR A 221 -20.67 -46.11 9.76
N GLN A 222 -19.35 -46.07 10.00
CA GLN A 222 -18.78 -45.82 11.31
C GLN A 222 -18.48 -44.33 11.46
N ARG A 223 -18.74 -43.81 12.66
CA ARG A 223 -18.58 -42.42 13.11
C ARG A 223 -17.11 -41.98 13.14
N SER A 224 -16.37 -42.22 12.06
CA SER A 224 -14.98 -41.89 11.84
C SER A 224 -14.93 -40.55 11.12
N THR A 225 -14.48 -39.50 11.80
CA THR A 225 -14.30 -38.17 11.22
C THR A 225 -12.94 -38.10 10.52
N GLN A 226 -12.94 -37.93 9.20
CA GLN A 226 -11.73 -37.62 8.44
C GLN A 226 -11.43 -36.13 8.53
N GLN A 227 -10.14 -35.80 8.57
CA GLN A 227 -9.65 -34.42 8.54
C GLN A 227 -9.26 -34.04 7.11
N GLY A 228 -9.40 -32.76 6.80
CA GLY A 228 -8.82 -32.16 5.60
C GLY A 228 -8.97 -30.65 5.63
N VAL A 229 -8.96 -30.05 4.45
CA VAL A 229 -8.87 -28.59 4.29
C VAL A 229 -9.75 -28.13 3.14
N ILE A 230 -10.57 -27.10 3.37
CA ILE A 230 -11.16 -26.31 2.30
C ILE A 230 -10.29 -25.08 2.08
N ALA A 231 -9.97 -24.80 0.82
CA ALA A 231 -9.22 -23.60 0.46
C ALA A 231 -9.89 -22.85 -0.71
N ILE A 232 -9.67 -21.54 -0.72
CA ILE A 232 -9.99 -20.67 -1.84
C ILE A 232 -8.72 -20.01 -2.35
N LYS A 233 -8.76 -19.60 -3.61
CA LYS A 233 -7.77 -18.75 -4.25
C LYS A 233 -8.45 -17.52 -4.82
N LEU A 234 -7.98 -16.35 -4.43
CA LEU A 234 -8.36 -15.06 -5.00
C LEU A 234 -7.33 -14.63 -6.05
N ASP A 235 -7.82 -14.10 -7.17
CA ASP A 235 -6.97 -13.44 -8.16
C ASP A 235 -6.66 -12.01 -7.69
N VAL A 236 -5.38 -11.68 -7.61
CA VAL A 236 -4.90 -10.34 -7.22
C VAL A 236 -4.34 -9.56 -8.42
N SER A 237 -4.45 -10.11 -9.62
CA SER A 237 -3.90 -9.51 -10.85
C SER A 237 -4.58 -8.20 -11.24
N GLU A 238 -5.86 -8.03 -10.91
CA GLU A 238 -6.58 -6.76 -11.11
C GLU A 238 -6.11 -5.70 -10.14
N LEU A 239 -5.98 -6.04 -8.85
CA LEU A 239 -5.44 -5.16 -7.83
C LEU A 239 -4.00 -4.72 -8.16
N GLN A 240 -3.15 -5.68 -8.57
CA GLN A 240 -1.79 -5.39 -9.01
C GLN A 240 -1.76 -4.40 -10.20
N ARG A 241 -2.60 -4.63 -11.22
CA ARG A 241 -2.69 -3.71 -12.38
C ARG A 241 -3.21 -2.32 -12.01
N SER A 242 -4.15 -2.24 -11.05
CA SER A 242 -4.64 -0.96 -10.50
C SER A 242 -3.48 -0.14 -9.95
N TRP A 243 -2.63 -0.76 -9.13
CA TRP A 243 -1.50 -0.10 -8.49
C TRP A 243 -0.40 0.31 -9.48
N GLU A 244 -0.16 -0.48 -10.53
CA GLU A 244 0.78 -0.13 -11.60
C GLU A 244 0.35 1.10 -12.42
N SER A 245 -0.95 1.36 -12.50
CA SER A 245 -1.50 2.46 -13.26
C SER A 245 -1.55 3.79 -12.50
N ASP A 246 -1.38 3.73 -11.18
CA ASP A 246 -1.37 4.91 -10.32
C ASP A 246 0.00 5.60 -10.35
N SER A 247 0.00 6.92 -10.13
CA SER A 247 1.24 7.72 -10.07
C SER A 247 1.96 7.63 -8.73
N GLU A 248 1.29 7.08 -7.73
CA GLU A 248 1.78 6.97 -6.37
C GLU A 248 2.66 5.73 -6.17
N VAL A 249 3.55 5.84 -5.19
CA VAL A 249 4.51 4.79 -4.90
C VAL A 249 4.05 3.95 -3.71
N VAL A 250 3.41 2.82 -4.01
CA VAL A 250 2.89 1.87 -3.01
C VAL A 250 3.49 0.48 -3.19
N VAL A 251 3.71 -0.22 -2.07
CA VAL A 251 4.08 -1.64 -2.00
C VAL A 251 3.32 -2.33 -0.88
N ALA A 252 2.95 -3.58 -1.11
CA ALA A 252 2.38 -4.47 -0.11
C ALA A 252 3.36 -5.61 0.18
N VAL A 253 3.61 -5.90 1.45
CA VAL A 253 4.68 -6.80 1.90
C VAL A 253 4.11 -7.91 2.76
N ASN A 254 4.43 -9.17 2.50
CA ASN A 254 3.95 -10.28 3.32
C ASN A 254 4.67 -10.37 4.69
N ASP A 255 4.23 -11.29 5.55
CA ASP A 255 4.83 -11.54 6.88
C ASP A 255 6.34 -11.90 6.82
N ASP A 256 6.85 -12.32 5.67
CA ASP A 256 8.26 -12.65 5.44
C ASP A 256 9.11 -11.45 4.96
N GLY A 257 8.52 -10.26 4.84
CA GLY A 257 9.20 -9.07 4.37
C GLY A 257 9.40 -9.01 2.85
N ILE A 258 8.68 -9.85 2.09
CA ILE A 258 8.73 -9.89 0.62
C ILE A 258 7.62 -9.03 0.04
N VAL A 259 7.95 -8.19 -0.95
CA VAL A 259 6.98 -7.40 -1.71
C VAL A 259 6.11 -8.33 -2.56
N VAL A 260 4.80 -8.31 -2.36
CA VAL A 260 3.82 -9.18 -3.04
C VAL A 260 2.88 -8.44 -3.96
N LEU A 261 2.67 -7.14 -3.73
CA LEU A 261 2.02 -6.20 -4.65
C LEU A 261 2.85 -4.92 -4.71
N ALA A 262 2.90 -4.27 -5.87
CA ALA A 262 3.69 -3.05 -6.04
C ALA A 262 3.20 -2.19 -7.20
N SER A 263 3.25 -0.87 -7.01
CA SER A 263 3.10 0.13 -8.09
C SER A 263 4.17 0.00 -9.18
N ASN A 264 5.36 -0.52 -8.85
CA ASN A 264 6.40 -0.84 -9.82
C ASN A 264 6.68 -2.36 -9.84
N PRO A 265 6.42 -3.05 -10.97
CA PRO A 265 6.64 -4.49 -11.09
C PRO A 265 8.07 -4.94 -10.83
N ALA A 266 9.07 -4.07 -11.00
CA ALA A 266 10.47 -4.39 -10.74
C ALA A 266 10.76 -4.71 -9.25
N TRP A 267 9.86 -4.32 -8.34
CA TRP A 267 9.97 -4.60 -6.91
C TRP A 267 9.30 -5.89 -6.47
N LEU A 268 8.42 -6.46 -7.31
CA LEU A 268 7.69 -7.66 -6.95
C LEU A 268 8.65 -8.80 -6.61
N TYR A 269 8.28 -9.54 -5.56
CA TYR A 269 8.96 -10.73 -5.07
C TYR A 269 10.38 -10.49 -4.56
N ARG A 270 10.74 -9.23 -4.26
CA ARG A 270 12.01 -8.89 -3.62
C ARG A 270 11.83 -8.63 -2.12
N PRO A 271 12.82 -8.97 -1.28
CA PRO A 271 12.79 -8.63 0.13
C PRO A 271 13.05 -7.13 0.34
N LEU A 272 12.42 -6.54 1.37
CA LEU A 272 12.69 -5.14 1.76
C LEU A 272 14.04 -4.97 2.47
N GLY A 273 14.54 -6.02 3.10
CA GLY A 273 15.80 -6.02 3.84
C GLY A 273 16.44 -7.40 3.80
N ASP A 274 17.46 -7.59 4.64
CA ASP A 274 18.19 -8.86 4.65
C ASP A 274 17.28 -10.02 5.07
N LEU A 275 17.17 -11.02 4.20
CA LEU A 275 16.33 -12.19 4.42
C LEU A 275 17.14 -13.29 5.15
N PRO A 276 16.76 -13.69 6.38
CA PRO A 276 17.44 -14.77 7.10
C PRO A 276 17.47 -16.07 6.28
N SER A 277 18.55 -16.86 6.42
CA SER A 277 18.71 -18.10 5.65
C SER A 277 17.56 -19.08 5.87
N ALA A 278 17.08 -19.22 7.12
CA ALA A 278 15.95 -20.09 7.45
C ALA A 278 14.64 -19.63 6.78
N THR A 279 14.39 -18.32 6.70
CA THR A 279 13.21 -17.79 5.99
C THR A 279 13.31 -18.06 4.49
N ARG A 280 14.51 -17.86 3.91
CA ARG A 280 14.77 -18.17 2.50
C ARG A 280 14.53 -19.64 2.20
N GLU A 281 15.03 -20.56 3.02
CA GLU A 281 14.82 -22.00 2.87
C GLU A 281 13.33 -22.36 2.93
N ARG A 282 12.59 -21.85 3.92
CA ARG A 282 11.13 -22.07 4.02
C ARG A 282 10.38 -21.56 2.80
N ILE A 283 10.75 -20.40 2.25
CA ILE A 283 10.12 -19.84 1.04
C ILE A 283 10.38 -20.74 -0.18
N LEU A 284 11.58 -21.29 -0.31
CA LEU A 284 11.96 -22.22 -1.38
C LEU A 284 11.24 -23.57 -1.24
N ASP A 285 11.23 -24.16 -0.04
CA ASP A 285 10.58 -25.44 0.25
C ASP A 285 9.07 -25.37 0.02
N SER A 286 8.46 -24.27 0.47
CA SER A 286 7.05 -24.00 0.22
C SER A 286 6.75 -23.61 -1.22
N ARG A 287 7.77 -23.37 -2.07
CA ARG A 287 7.67 -22.91 -3.47
C ARG A 287 6.79 -21.67 -3.63
N GLN A 288 6.84 -20.74 -2.67
CA GLN A 288 5.91 -19.62 -2.58
C GLN A 288 5.89 -18.75 -3.84
N PHE A 289 7.04 -18.56 -4.47
CA PHE A 289 7.22 -17.69 -5.63
C PHE A 289 7.70 -18.45 -6.88
N GLY A 290 7.51 -19.78 -6.92
CA GLY A 290 7.96 -20.62 -8.04
C GLY A 290 9.45 -20.44 -8.33
N ASP A 291 9.78 -20.21 -9.61
CA ASP A 291 11.16 -20.02 -10.08
C ASP A 291 11.66 -18.57 -9.95
N VAL A 292 10.82 -17.65 -9.49
CA VAL A 292 11.09 -16.19 -9.52
C VAL A 292 12.13 -15.76 -8.47
N LEU A 293 12.48 -16.65 -7.52
CA LEU A 293 13.50 -16.39 -6.52
C LEU A 293 14.84 -17.07 -6.80
N PRO A 294 15.70 -16.37 -7.57
CA PRO A 294 17.10 -16.30 -7.22
C PRO A 294 17.60 -14.85 -7.33
N ALA A 295 17.38 -14.07 -6.26
CA ALA A 295 18.15 -12.85 -6.02
C ALA A 295 18.47 -12.72 -4.52
N THR A 296 19.72 -12.39 -4.22
CA THR A 296 20.20 -11.86 -2.93
C THR A 296 20.02 -10.34 -2.84
N GLU A 297 19.44 -9.73 -3.87
CA GLU A 297 19.32 -8.28 -3.99
C GLU A 297 17.98 -7.79 -3.47
N ASN A 298 18.05 -6.90 -2.49
CA ASN A 298 16.89 -6.25 -1.89
C ASN A 298 16.15 -5.36 -2.90
N ALA A 299 14.87 -5.08 -2.66
CA ALA A 299 14.15 -4.07 -3.40
C ALA A 299 14.81 -2.69 -3.16
N THR A 300 15.30 -2.04 -4.21
CA THR A 300 15.74 -0.64 -4.13
C THR A 300 14.54 0.28 -4.19
N LEU A 301 13.93 0.47 -3.01
CA LEU A 301 12.83 1.40 -2.81
C LEU A 301 13.33 2.85 -2.72
N PRO A 302 12.66 3.84 -3.34
CA PRO A 302 12.91 5.25 -3.05
C PRO A 302 12.70 5.57 -1.57
N ALA A 303 13.45 6.52 -1.03
CA ALA A 303 13.51 6.86 0.39
C ALA A 303 12.19 7.41 1.01
N LEU A 304 11.14 7.56 0.20
CA LEU A 304 9.84 8.14 0.59
C LEU A 304 8.68 7.16 0.34
N ILE A 305 8.90 5.86 0.59
CA ILE A 305 7.82 4.86 0.57
C ILE A 305 7.48 4.50 2.00
N LEU A 306 6.20 4.63 2.36
CA LEU A 306 5.64 3.94 3.51
C LEU A 306 5.19 2.55 3.04
N PRO A 307 5.86 1.46 3.43
CA PRO A 307 5.43 0.13 3.04
C PRO A 307 4.08 -0.19 3.70
N LEU A 308 3.11 -0.67 2.92
CA LEU A 308 1.94 -1.31 3.47
C LEU A 308 2.34 -2.74 3.86
N VAL A 309 2.36 -3.04 5.15
CA VAL A 309 2.54 -4.42 5.59
C VAL A 309 1.21 -5.15 5.38
N VAL A 310 1.22 -6.16 4.53
CA VAL A 310 0.14 -7.14 4.38
C VAL A 310 0.42 -8.22 5.42
N SER A 311 0.07 -7.92 6.67
CA SER A 311 0.09 -8.92 7.73
C SER A 311 -1.29 -9.51 7.95
N SER A 312 -1.34 -10.83 8.05
CA SER A 312 -2.51 -11.61 8.46
C SER A 312 -3.13 -11.12 9.78
N ALA A 313 -2.33 -10.51 10.67
CA ALA A 313 -2.78 -9.96 11.95
C ALA A 313 -3.41 -8.55 11.86
N GLU A 314 -3.11 -7.77 10.83
CA GLU A 314 -3.57 -6.37 10.70
C GLU A 314 -4.91 -6.25 9.96
N ILE A 315 -5.27 -7.25 9.15
CA ILE A 315 -6.53 -7.29 8.38
C ILE A 315 -7.75 -7.63 9.29
N TRP A 316 -7.55 -8.12 10.53
CA TRP A 316 -8.61 -8.69 11.38
C TRP A 316 -8.92 -7.95 12.71
N ASP A 317 -8.30 -6.82 13.04
CA ASP A 317 -8.67 -6.08 14.26
C ASP A 317 -9.50 -4.81 13.97
N PRO A 318 -10.85 -4.87 13.97
CA PRO A 318 -11.72 -3.71 13.75
C PRO A 318 -11.63 -2.66 14.88
N SER A 319 -10.94 -2.97 15.99
CA SER A 319 -10.69 -2.05 17.11
C SER A 319 -9.31 -1.39 17.09
N ARG A 320 -8.37 -1.90 16.28
CA ARG A 320 -7.09 -1.22 16.02
C ARG A 320 -7.25 -0.26 14.86
N THR A 321 -7.23 1.02 15.20
CA THR A 321 -6.73 2.03 14.26
C THR A 321 -5.33 1.57 13.86
N ILE A 322 -5.12 1.20 12.58
CA ILE A 322 -3.79 0.95 12.05
C ILE A 322 -2.96 2.20 12.40
N PRO A 323 -1.96 2.10 13.29
CA PRO A 323 -1.08 3.22 13.46
C PRO A 323 -0.32 3.31 12.13
N VAL A 324 -0.64 4.33 11.32
CA VAL A 324 0.25 4.78 10.25
C VAL A 324 1.52 5.26 10.97
N THR A 325 2.36 4.29 11.33
CA THR A 325 3.60 4.57 12.01
C THR A 325 4.55 4.96 10.90
N ALA A 326 4.58 6.26 10.62
CA ALA A 326 5.69 6.87 9.92
C ALA A 326 6.95 6.58 10.75
N GLN A 327 7.68 5.53 10.40
CA GLN A 327 9.06 5.41 10.84
C GLN A 327 9.85 6.41 9.99
N PHE A 328 10.13 7.55 10.61
CA PHE A 328 11.09 8.55 10.11
C PHE A 328 12.52 8.09 10.32
#